data_AF-A0A2S9JN85-F1
#
_entry.id   AF-A0A2S9JN85-F1
#
_cell.length_a   1.000
_cell.length_b   1.000
_cell.length_c   1.000
_cell.angle_alpha   90.00
_cell.angle_beta   90.00
_cell.angle_gamma   90.00
#
_symmetry.space_group_name_H-M   'P 1'
#
loop_
_entity.id
_entity.type
_entity.pdbx_description
1 polymer ?
#
loop_
_entity_poly.entity_id
_entity_poly.type
_entity_poly.pdbx_seq_one_letter_code
_entity_poly.pdbx_strand_id
1 'polypeptide(L)'
;MGFSQTKLPSMTVKDIDKSTAFQELIELFADSDYFIQNMEKDAGFIQVKSVIKQRGIFAKRAGNKITHNILLKQISEGLIQINFQANLEISDRTEDGYYYRDEGVSHDPQDYEEILAFMESHFENQ
;
A
#
# COMPACT_ATOMS: atom_id res chain seq x y z
N MET A 1 17.37 21.78 -14.95
CA MET A 1 16.01 21.54 -14.41
C MET A 1 16.13 20.32 -13.51
N GLY A 2 15.95 20.49 -12.19
CA GLY A 2 16.14 19.41 -11.23
C GLY A 2 14.97 18.44 -11.28
N PHE A 3 15.27 17.14 -11.42
CA PHE A 3 14.30 16.09 -11.16
C PHE A 3 13.98 16.12 -9.67
N SER A 4 12.79 16.57 -9.29
CA SER A 4 12.27 16.33 -7.95
C SER A 4 12.07 14.83 -7.83
N GLN A 5 12.98 14.13 -7.15
CA GLN A 5 12.71 12.77 -6.71
C GLN A 5 11.59 12.86 -5.67
N THR A 6 10.35 12.64 -6.08
CA THR A 6 9.23 12.44 -5.16
C THR A 6 9.54 11.16 -4.37
N LYS A 7 10.06 11.34 -3.16
CA LYS A 7 10.40 10.24 -2.26
C LYS A 7 9.12 9.48 -1.93
N LEU A 8 9.13 8.18 -2.17
CA LEU A 8 8.01 7.31 -1.84
C LEU A 8 7.80 7.23 -0.32
N PRO A 9 6.55 7.01 0.16
CA PRO A 9 6.26 6.98 1.58
C PRO A 9 6.98 5.84 2.32
N SER A 10 7.28 6.09 3.58
CA SER A 10 7.79 5.09 4.51
C SER A 10 7.42 5.46 5.95
N MET A 11 7.22 4.47 6.80
CA MET A 11 7.06 4.64 8.24
C MET A 11 8.09 3.82 9.02
N THR A 12 8.24 4.10 10.30
CA THR A 12 9.10 3.34 11.21
C THR A 12 8.27 2.82 12.37
N VAL A 13 8.45 1.55 12.74
CA VAL A 13 7.81 0.94 13.91
C VAL A 13 8.89 0.52 14.90
N LYS A 14 8.69 0.86 16.17
CA LYS A 14 9.62 0.58 17.27
C LYS A 14 9.12 -0.60 18.09
N ASP A 15 10.02 -1.16 18.88
CA ASP A 15 9.78 -2.19 19.88
C ASP A 15 9.17 -3.49 19.31
N ILE A 16 9.40 -3.74 18.02
CA ILE A 16 8.95 -4.93 17.29
C ILE A 16 10.04 -5.43 16.34
N ASP A 17 10.14 -6.76 16.18
CA ASP A 17 11.02 -7.37 15.18
C ASP A 17 10.31 -7.55 13.83
N LYS A 18 11.09 -7.67 12.75
CA LYS A 18 10.57 -7.82 11.38
C LYS A 18 9.60 -8.99 11.24
N SER A 19 9.84 -10.14 11.89
CA SER A 19 9.00 -11.31 11.72
C SER A 19 7.64 -11.13 12.37
N THR A 20 7.61 -10.54 13.58
CA THR A 20 6.37 -10.26 14.30
C THR A 20 5.54 -9.22 13.55
N ALA A 21 6.15 -8.10 13.14
CA ALA A 21 5.45 -7.08 12.36
C ALA A 21 4.93 -7.62 11.02
N PHE A 22 5.68 -8.50 10.36
CA PHE A 22 5.22 -9.13 9.12
C PHE A 22 3.97 -9.99 9.34
N GLN A 23 3.95 -10.79 10.41
CA GLN A 23 2.82 -11.64 10.75
C GLN A 23 1.57 -10.80 11.10
N GLU A 24 1.75 -9.76 11.92
CA GLU A 24 0.66 -8.86 12.28
C GLU A 24 0.05 -8.15 11.07
N LEU A 25 0.87 -7.73 10.10
CA LEU A 25 0.35 -7.12 8.87
C LEU A 25 -0.44 -8.09 8.01
N ILE A 26 -0.02 -9.37 7.96
CA ILE A 26 -0.81 -10.39 7.25
C ILE A 26 -2.19 -10.53 7.90
N GLU A 27 -2.24 -10.63 9.22
CA GLU A 27 -3.49 -10.76 9.97
C GLU A 27 -4.37 -9.52 9.78
N LEU A 28 -3.78 -8.32 9.91
CA LEU A 28 -4.45 -7.04 9.66
C LEU A 28 -5.07 -6.98 8.26
N PHE A 29 -4.33 -7.38 7.22
CA PHE A 29 -4.84 -7.35 5.86
C PHE A 29 -5.87 -8.45 5.58
N ALA A 30 -5.71 -9.63 6.16
CA ALA A 30 -6.66 -10.74 6.03
C ALA A 30 -8.05 -10.39 6.58
N ASP A 31 -8.11 -9.55 7.61
CA ASP A 31 -9.36 -9.08 8.24
C ASP A 31 -9.90 -7.76 7.63
N SER A 32 -9.38 -7.34 6.47
CA SER A 32 -9.70 -6.06 5.84
C SER A 32 -10.29 -6.21 4.43
N ASP A 33 -10.63 -5.07 3.82
CA ASP A 33 -11.04 -4.99 2.41
C ASP A 33 -9.84 -5.08 1.41
N TYR A 34 -8.60 -5.17 1.91
CA TYR A 34 -7.41 -5.33 1.08
C TYR A 34 -7.23 -6.81 0.71
N PHE A 35 -7.06 -7.08 -0.58
CA PHE A 35 -6.81 -8.44 -1.07
C PHE A 35 -5.31 -8.71 -1.15
N ILE A 36 -4.81 -9.67 -0.37
CA ILE A 36 -3.41 -10.11 -0.43
C ILE A 36 -3.16 -10.84 -1.75
N GLN A 37 -2.25 -10.32 -2.57
CA GLN A 37 -1.89 -10.90 -3.87
C GLN A 37 -0.63 -11.75 -3.82
N ASN A 38 0.37 -11.30 -3.03
CA ASN A 38 1.66 -11.97 -2.94
C ASN A 38 2.31 -11.66 -1.60
N MET A 39 3.13 -12.59 -1.10
CA MET A 39 3.88 -12.45 0.15
C MET A 39 5.20 -13.19 0.05
N GLU A 40 6.27 -12.58 0.57
CA GLU A 40 7.56 -13.24 0.72
C GLU A 40 8.18 -12.87 2.08
N LYS A 41 8.11 -13.82 3.02
CA LYS A 41 8.43 -13.59 4.44
C LYS A 41 9.90 -13.24 4.64
N ASP A 42 10.80 -13.94 3.97
CA ASP A 42 12.24 -13.74 4.15
C ASP A 42 12.65 -12.35 3.65
N ALA A 43 12.07 -11.91 2.53
CA ALA A 43 12.25 -10.59 1.97
C ALA A 43 11.50 -9.48 2.75
N GLY A 44 10.53 -9.83 3.60
CA GLY A 44 9.66 -8.87 4.27
C GLY A 44 8.71 -8.16 3.30
N PHE A 45 8.28 -8.84 2.24
CA PHE A 45 7.46 -8.27 1.17
C PHE A 45 6.01 -8.72 1.27
N ILE A 46 5.08 -7.76 1.18
CA ILE A 46 3.65 -8.01 1.09
C ILE A 46 3.11 -7.17 -0.07
N GLN A 47 2.34 -7.79 -0.96
CA GLN A 47 1.59 -7.10 -2.00
C GLN A 47 0.11 -7.24 -1.72
N VAL A 48 -0.58 -6.12 -1.62
CA VAL A 48 -2.04 -6.06 -1.44
C VAL A 48 -2.69 -5.23 -2.52
N LYS A 49 -3.96 -5.48 -2.78
CA LYS A 49 -4.76 -4.76 -3.76
C LYS A 49 -6.05 -4.27 -3.17
N SER A 50 -6.44 -3.06 -3.52
CA SER A 50 -7.76 -2.51 -3.21
C SER A 50 -8.41 -1.93 -4.47
N VAL A 51 -9.73 -1.77 -4.41
CA VAL A 51 -10.51 -1.02 -5.40
C VAL A 51 -10.91 0.29 -4.74
N ILE A 52 -10.66 1.42 -5.41
CA ILE A 52 -11.08 2.73 -4.94
C ILE A 52 -12.61 2.73 -4.90
N LYS A 53 -13.16 2.65 -3.70
CA LYS A 53 -14.62 2.72 -3.46
C LYS A 53 -15.07 4.16 -3.65
N GLN A 54 -16.29 4.35 -4.13
CA GLN A 54 -16.87 5.68 -4.37
C GLN A 54 -17.05 6.42 -3.04
N ARG A 55 -16.07 7.24 -2.64
CA ARG A 55 -16.12 8.09 -1.44
C ARG A 55 -15.67 9.52 -1.76
N GLY A 56 -16.52 10.50 -1.45
CA GLY A 56 -16.19 11.93 -1.46
C GLY A 56 -15.55 12.45 -2.76
N ILE A 57 -14.48 13.23 -2.62
CA ILE A 57 -13.72 13.87 -3.72
C ILE A 57 -13.12 12.89 -4.75
N PHE A 58 -13.07 11.59 -4.44
CA PHE A 58 -12.54 10.54 -5.30
C PHE A 58 -13.59 9.83 -6.15
N ALA A 59 -14.84 10.30 -6.18
CA ALA A 59 -15.90 9.67 -6.96
C ALA A 59 -15.54 9.47 -8.45
N LYS A 60 -14.69 10.32 -9.03
CA LYS A 60 -14.18 10.19 -10.41
C LYS A 60 -13.19 9.05 -10.60
N ARG A 61 -12.57 8.57 -9.53
CA ARG A 61 -11.59 7.47 -9.51
C ARG A 61 -12.21 6.15 -9.06
N ALA A 62 -13.53 6.14 -8.82
CA ALA A 62 -14.25 4.96 -8.37
C ALA A 62 -14.09 3.82 -9.38
N GLY A 63 -13.76 2.63 -8.88
CA GLY A 63 -13.52 1.45 -9.70
C GLY A 63 -12.08 1.29 -10.20
N ASN A 64 -11.22 2.31 -10.05
CA ASN A 64 -9.78 2.16 -10.22
C ASN A 64 -9.24 1.17 -9.19
N LYS A 65 -8.17 0.48 -9.53
CA LYS A 65 -7.48 -0.45 -8.63
C LYS A 65 -6.14 0.16 -8.22
N ILE A 66 -5.78 -0.03 -6.96
CA ILE A 66 -4.46 0.29 -6.46
C ILE A 66 -3.83 -0.99 -5.95
N THR A 67 -2.61 -1.26 -6.37
CA THR A 67 -1.78 -2.35 -5.84
C THR A 67 -0.67 -1.73 -5.00
N HIS A 68 -0.62 -2.07 -3.71
CA HIS A 68 0.41 -1.60 -2.79
C HIS A 68 1.44 -2.70 -2.55
N ASN A 69 2.70 -2.38 -2.85
CA ASN A 69 3.87 -3.13 -2.42
C ASN A 69 4.37 -2.54 -1.10
N ILE A 70 4.48 -3.41 -0.10
CA ILE A 70 4.89 -3.09 1.26
C ILE A 70 6.16 -3.87 1.55
N LEU A 71 7.23 -3.16 1.94
CA LEU A 71 8.53 -3.76 2.20
C LEU A 71 9.05 -3.40 3.59
N LEU A 72 9.14 -4.42 4.44
CA LEU A 72 9.66 -4.34 5.79
C LEU A 72 11.18 -4.55 5.79
N LYS A 73 11.91 -3.64 6.42
CA LYS A 73 13.36 -3.70 6.59
C LYS A 73 13.70 -3.54 8.07
N GLN A 74 14.48 -4.48 8.61
CA GLN A 74 15.06 -4.29 9.94
C GLN A 74 16.17 -3.23 9.86
N ILE A 75 16.09 -2.20 10.68
CA ILE A 75 17.11 -1.14 10.76
C ILE A 75 18.09 -1.44 11.91
N SER A 76 17.56 -1.77 13.08
CA SER A 76 18.29 -2.23 14.25
C SER A 76 17.38 -3.12 15.09
N GLU A 77 17.89 -3.74 16.14
CA GLU A 77 17.04 -4.48 17.10
C GLU A 77 15.87 -3.59 17.58
N GLY A 78 14.65 -4.13 17.53
CA GLY A 78 13.43 -3.41 17.90
C GLY A 78 13.08 -2.21 17.01
N LEU A 79 13.69 -2.05 15.83
CA LEU A 79 13.34 -0.96 14.91
C LEU A 79 13.25 -1.46 13.47
N ILE A 80 12.06 -1.31 12.89
CA ILE A 80 11.79 -1.63 11.50
C ILE A 80 11.39 -0.38 10.71
N GLN A 81 11.73 -0.36 9.43
CA GLN A 81 11.23 0.59 8.45
C GLN A 81 10.32 -0.14 7.47
N ILE A 82 9.14 0.41 7.26
CA ILE A 82 8.16 -0.09 6.28
C ILE A 82 8.13 0.90 5.12
N ASN A 83 8.36 0.41 3.90
CA ASN A 83 8.39 1.22 2.68
C ASN A 83 7.20 0.87 1.79
N PHE A 84 6.68 1.87 1.08
CA PHE A 84 5.47 1.73 0.27
C PHE A 84 5.71 2.10 -1.19
N GLN A 85 5.07 1.35 -2.07
CA GLN A 85 4.92 1.67 -3.49
C GLN A 85 3.50 1.34 -3.92
N ALA A 86 2.83 2.28 -4.57
CA ALA A 86 1.51 2.05 -5.15
C ALA A 86 1.63 2.00 -6.68
N ASN A 87 0.98 1.03 -7.31
CA ASN A 87 0.72 0.99 -8.74
C ASN A 87 -0.77 1.24 -8.99
N LEU A 88 -1.10 2.12 -9.93
CA LEU A 88 -2.47 2.53 -10.21
C LEU A 88 -2.94 1.93 -11.53
N GLU A 89 -4.04 1.18 -11.49
CA GLU A 89 -4.76 0.74 -12.68
C GLU A 89 -6.07 1.55 -12.80
N ILE A 90 -6.20 2.36 -13.84
CA ILE A 90 -7.40 3.16 -14.09
C ILE A 90 -8.43 2.34 -14.87
N SER A 91 -9.67 2.31 -14.38
CA SER A 91 -10.79 1.75 -15.13
C SER A 91 -11.16 2.70 -16.26
N ASP A 92 -11.08 2.23 -17.50
CA ASP A 92 -11.48 2.99 -18.68
C ASP A 92 -12.58 2.23 -19.44
N ARG A 93 -13.46 2.99 -20.09
CA ARG A 93 -14.59 2.44 -20.86
C ARG A 93 -14.41 2.76 -22.33
N THR A 94 -14.35 1.71 -23.14
CA THR A 94 -14.42 1.80 -24.60
C THR A 94 -15.76 1.31 -25.12
N GLU A 95 -15.98 1.47 -26.43
CA GLU A 95 -17.13 0.90 -27.13
C GLU A 95 -17.19 -0.63 -26.98
N ASP A 96 -16.03 -1.29 -26.83
CA ASP A 96 -15.88 -2.75 -26.73
C ASP A 96 -15.93 -3.30 -25.28
N GLY A 97 -16.02 -2.44 -24.26
CA GLY A 97 -16.17 -2.87 -22.87
C GLY A 97 -15.35 -2.07 -21.85
N TYR A 98 -15.03 -2.72 -20.72
CA TYR A 98 -14.20 -2.16 -19.66
C TYR A 98 -12.82 -2.79 -19.69
N TYR A 99 -11.79 -1.96 -19.62
CA TYR A 99 -10.42 -2.43 -19.40
C TYR A 99 -9.74 -1.58 -18.34
N TYR A 100 -8.64 -2.10 -17.83
CA TYR A 100 -7.79 -1.42 -16.87
C TYR A 100 -6.51 -0.99 -17.57
N ARG A 101 -6.19 0.30 -17.48
CA ARG A 101 -4.93 0.87 -17.98
C ARG A 101 -3.97 1.01 -16.81
N ASP A 102 -2.81 0.38 -16.93
CA ASP A 102 -1.70 0.51 -15.97
C ASP A 102 -1.02 1.87 -16.17
N GLU A 103 -1.07 2.73 -15.14
CA GLU A 103 -0.41 4.04 -15.13
C GLU A 103 0.99 3.98 -14.51
N GLY A 104 1.45 2.81 -14.08
CA GLY A 104 2.73 2.64 -13.41
C GLY A 104 2.69 3.06 -11.94
N VAL A 105 3.85 3.42 -11.40
CA VAL A 105 4.00 3.79 -9.99
C VAL A 105 3.34 5.15 -9.74
N SER A 106 2.42 5.20 -8.78
CA SER A 106 1.79 6.45 -8.36
C SER A 106 2.72 7.23 -7.43
N HIS A 107 2.80 8.53 -7.68
CA HIS A 107 3.45 9.50 -6.80
C HIS A 107 2.44 10.45 -6.14
N ASP A 108 1.13 10.20 -6.32
CA ASP A 108 0.07 10.98 -5.68
C ASP A 108 -0.07 10.54 -4.21
N PRO A 109 0.13 11.45 -3.22
CA PRO A 109 -0.04 11.14 -1.81
C PRO A 109 -1.41 10.52 -1.49
N GLN A 110 -2.45 10.90 -2.21
CA GLN A 110 -3.82 10.41 -2.01
C GLN A 110 -3.95 8.89 -2.22
N ASP A 111 -3.04 8.28 -2.98
CA ASP A 111 -3.02 6.82 -3.20
C ASP A 111 -2.44 6.03 -2.04
N TYR A 112 -1.84 6.73 -1.07
CA TYR A 112 -1.20 6.14 0.10
C TYR A 112 -1.93 6.47 1.40
N GLU A 113 -2.74 7.54 1.44
CA GLU A 113 -3.39 8.03 2.67
C GLU A 113 -4.16 6.94 3.42
N GLU A 114 -5.04 6.18 2.75
CA GLU A 114 -5.89 5.19 3.42
C GLU A 114 -5.08 4.03 3.99
N ILE A 115 -4.13 3.48 3.24
CA ILE A 115 -3.33 2.33 3.69
C ILE A 115 -2.33 2.72 4.78
N LEU A 116 -1.76 3.93 4.70
CA LEU A 116 -0.87 4.45 5.73
C LEU A 116 -1.64 4.63 7.03
N ALA A 117 -2.78 5.32 7.00
CA ALA A 117 -3.61 5.51 8.18
C ALA A 117 -4.09 4.17 8.77
N PHE A 118 -4.44 3.21 7.92
CA PHE A 118 -4.82 1.87 8.35
C PHE A 118 -3.69 1.16 9.11
N MET A 119 -2.46 1.18 8.58
CA MET A 119 -1.30 0.56 9.22
C MET A 119 -0.80 1.32 10.45
N GLU A 120 -0.79 2.65 10.40
CA GLU A 120 -0.45 3.50 11.55
C GLU A 120 -1.41 3.22 12.71
N SER A 121 -2.71 3.15 12.46
CA SER A 121 -3.70 2.84 13.49
C SER A 121 -3.50 1.46 14.13
N HIS A 122 -2.98 0.48 13.39
CA HIS A 122 -2.66 -0.85 13.96
C HIS A 122 -1.46 -0.78 14.91
N PHE A 123 -0.39 -0.08 14.53
CA PHE A 123 0.83 -0.02 15.35
C PHE A 123 0.79 1.03 16.47
N GLU A 124 -0.08 2.04 16.40
CA GLU A 124 -0.25 3.04 17.46
C GLU A 124 -1.14 2.56 18.62
N ASN A 125 -2.01 1.57 18.38
CA ASN A 125 -2.96 1.05 19.37
C ASN A 125 -2.44 -0.17 20.16
N GLN A 126 -1.13 -0.44 20.12
CA GLN A 126 -0.46 -1.50 20.87
C GLN A 126 0.37 -0.91 22.02
#